data_AF-A0A2W4W9N6-F1
#
_entry.id   AF-A0A2W4W9N6-F1
#
_cell.length_a   1.000
_cell.length_b   1.000
_cell.length_c   1.000
_cell.angle_alpha   90.00
_cell.angle_beta   90.00
_cell.angle_gamma   90.00
#
_symmetry.space_group_name_H-M   'P 1'
#
loop_
_entity.id
_entity.type
_entity.pdbx_description
1 polymer ?
#
loop_
_entity_poly.entity_id
_entity_poly.type
_entity_poly.pdbx_seq_one_letter_code
_entity_poly.pdbx_strand_id
1 'polypeptide(L)'
;MRSKRKDEDLKMDEASIVSALQEDLQNYKVKTQIRRKESQLHVLITREEGDELNYGSLYDIVKRRIDKLPIEGADSLIVYGRLSGAKHPEWQKSADIKPPLPLIELDLDELEDFGGIGEIGNLTFSDTGDETEIQVDHLEPDIPDELHNFANSIENDLRTASLANRNKANGNNIAEDFDLGDLNLGEFKLDKLNQDTFELDDITPENFELNNQDRRLAAKNAWMEEDLSIEQDQTTIAMPMPLPPPPPLPPTRRSTNKVVVEEIETIAEPKKTAYPSQKSILLSGIFAAIAIAALGVCGWLVWDRSVQQKYLENARNLDNQTLNPKTITKLDVLAEMRNQLQTVISQLEEIPDRPTSLYEDAQGELAGLRPKLEEFDRKINTEQSSNKKLEFAKNSTLEAAKLVQNPPHKSTIWKSAQEKRQQALKILAEIPTDSLLYGDAQKLLKGYRSELIQITKWVEIQQRAESSASNVSPNVVNQLKQLKAKVPEKTQFLPQCKAILQLQVSNSEAQRVGLPVVTLTEYLCAYFWDS
;
A
#
# COMPACT_ATOMS: atom_id res chain seq x y z
N MET A 1 32.06 -29.46 -3.00
CA MET A 1 31.59 -29.28 -4.40
C MET A 1 30.12 -29.69 -4.51
N ARG A 2 29.19 -28.75 -4.32
CA ARG A 2 27.78 -28.79 -4.79
C ARG A 2 27.01 -27.65 -4.10
N SER A 3 27.05 -26.47 -4.69
CA SER A 3 26.01 -25.43 -4.52
C SER A 3 26.23 -24.34 -5.57
N LYS A 4 25.81 -24.64 -6.81
CA LYS A 4 25.65 -23.70 -7.93
C LYS A 4 24.41 -24.20 -8.67
N ARG A 5 23.22 -23.82 -8.20
CA ARG A 5 21.91 -24.04 -8.85
C ARG A 5 20.84 -23.47 -7.91
N LYS A 6 20.69 -22.15 -7.90
CA LYS A 6 19.48 -21.51 -7.35
C LYS A 6 19.18 -20.12 -7.91
N ASP A 7 20.05 -19.55 -8.75
CA ASP A 7 19.84 -18.24 -9.37
C ASP A 7 19.34 -18.31 -10.84
N GLU A 8 18.82 -19.45 -11.30
CA GLU A 8 18.23 -19.58 -12.66
C GLU A 8 16.72 -19.30 -12.73
N ASP A 9 16.05 -19.07 -11.58
CA ASP A 9 14.57 -19.06 -11.47
C ASP A 9 13.86 -17.75 -11.88
N LEU A 10 14.54 -16.79 -12.54
CA LEU A 10 13.91 -15.54 -13.01
C LEU A 10 13.95 -15.31 -14.52
N LYS A 11 14.49 -16.26 -15.29
CA LYS A 11 14.43 -16.19 -16.75
C LYS A 11 13.11 -16.78 -17.22
N MET A 12 12.29 -15.96 -17.88
CA MET A 12 11.09 -16.46 -18.52
C MET A 12 11.47 -17.54 -19.55
N ASP A 13 10.87 -18.72 -19.39
CA ASP A 13 11.18 -19.91 -20.17
C ASP A 13 10.69 -19.79 -21.62
N GLU A 14 11.36 -20.47 -22.54
CA GLU A 14 11.02 -20.43 -23.96
C GLU A 14 9.57 -20.87 -24.22
N ALA A 15 9.04 -21.80 -23.41
CA ALA A 15 7.67 -22.27 -23.51
C ALA A 15 6.64 -21.20 -23.13
N SER A 16 6.90 -20.41 -22.07
CA SER A 16 6.07 -19.24 -21.75
C SER A 16 6.07 -18.19 -22.85
N ILE A 17 7.23 -17.92 -23.48
CA ILE A 17 7.30 -16.98 -24.61
C ILE A 17 6.47 -17.53 -25.80
N VAL A 18 6.59 -18.82 -26.13
CA VAL A 18 5.80 -19.45 -27.20
C VAL A 18 4.31 -19.37 -26.90
N SER A 19 3.89 -19.67 -25.67
CA SER A 19 2.48 -19.61 -25.28
C SER A 19 1.93 -18.20 -25.43
N ALA A 20 2.68 -17.19 -24.98
CA ALA A 20 2.28 -15.79 -25.08
C ALA A 20 2.19 -15.31 -26.54
N LEU A 21 3.10 -15.74 -27.42
CA LEU A 21 3.02 -15.43 -28.85
C LEU A 21 1.89 -16.19 -29.55
N GLN A 22 1.66 -17.45 -29.19
CA GLN A 22 0.62 -18.28 -29.79
C GLN A 22 -0.78 -17.74 -29.47
N GLU A 23 -0.97 -17.18 -28.27
CA GLU A 23 -2.19 -16.48 -27.87
C GLU A 23 -2.49 -15.27 -28.77
N ASP A 24 -1.50 -14.42 -29.01
CA ASP A 24 -1.64 -13.24 -29.88
C ASP A 24 -1.83 -13.62 -31.37
N LEU A 25 -1.34 -14.78 -31.77
CA LEU A 25 -1.37 -15.28 -33.15
C LEU A 25 -2.48 -16.29 -33.43
N GLN A 26 -3.35 -16.59 -32.46
CA GLN A 26 -4.40 -17.62 -32.58
C GLN A 26 -5.35 -17.40 -33.76
N ASN A 27 -5.58 -16.15 -34.15
CA ASN A 27 -6.46 -15.79 -35.26
C ASN A 27 -5.85 -16.06 -36.65
N TYR A 28 -4.55 -16.32 -36.74
CA TYR A 28 -3.82 -16.43 -38.00
C TYR A 28 -3.50 -17.88 -38.40
N LYS A 29 -3.98 -18.89 -37.65
CA LYS A 29 -3.74 -20.33 -37.92
C LYS A 29 -2.27 -20.70 -38.15
N VAL A 30 -1.34 -19.95 -37.56
CA VAL A 30 0.10 -20.22 -37.66
C VAL A 30 0.61 -21.01 -36.46
N LYS A 31 1.65 -21.81 -36.67
CA LYS A 31 2.43 -22.45 -35.60
C LYS A 31 3.68 -21.63 -35.32
N THR A 32 3.96 -21.37 -34.05
CA THR A 32 5.16 -20.66 -33.62
C THR A 32 6.15 -21.59 -32.92
N GLN A 33 7.43 -21.37 -33.18
CA GLN A 33 8.53 -22.02 -32.47
C GLN A 33 9.58 -20.97 -32.12
N ILE A 34 10.21 -21.13 -30.96
CA ILE A 34 11.25 -20.21 -30.48
C ILE A 34 12.49 -21.01 -30.11
N ARG A 35 13.66 -20.46 -30.44
CA ARG A 35 14.96 -20.95 -30.00
C ARG A 35 15.82 -19.76 -29.62
N ARG A 36 16.44 -19.81 -28.45
CA ARG A 36 17.49 -18.86 -28.09
C ARG A 36 18.85 -19.37 -28.53
N LYS A 37 19.62 -18.51 -29.19
CA LYS A 37 21.02 -18.78 -29.54
C LYS A 37 21.83 -17.54 -29.22
N GLU A 38 22.76 -17.68 -28.28
CA GLU A 38 23.58 -16.55 -27.79
C GLU A 38 22.70 -15.40 -27.29
N SER A 39 22.91 -14.17 -27.78
CA SER A 39 22.10 -12.98 -27.49
C SER A 39 20.98 -12.75 -28.51
N GLN A 40 20.61 -13.77 -29.29
CA GLN A 40 19.57 -13.69 -30.32
C GLN A 40 18.38 -14.60 -30.00
N LEU A 41 17.18 -14.05 -30.14
CA LEU A 41 15.94 -14.80 -30.07
C LEU A 41 15.45 -15.11 -31.49
N HIS A 42 15.45 -16.38 -31.86
CA HIS A 42 14.96 -16.83 -33.16
C HIS A 42 13.50 -17.29 -33.03
N VAL A 43 12.60 -16.70 -33.81
CA VAL A 43 11.18 -17.04 -33.85
C VAL A 43 10.84 -17.55 -35.24
N LEU A 44 10.36 -18.79 -35.35
CA LEU A 44 9.90 -19.40 -36.59
C LEU A 44 8.37 -19.43 -36.62
N ILE A 45 7.80 -18.80 -37.64
CA ILE A 45 6.36 -18.79 -37.92
C ILE A 45 6.11 -19.70 -39.12
N THR A 46 5.37 -20.79 -38.90
CA THR A 46 4.97 -21.71 -39.96
C THR A 46 3.49 -21.53 -40.30
N ARG A 47 3.18 -21.24 -41.57
CA ARG A 47 1.80 -21.15 -42.09
C ARG A 47 1.43 -22.37 -42.92
N GLU A 48 0.15 -22.68 -43.03
CA GLU A 48 -0.36 -23.74 -43.92
C GLU A 48 -0.37 -23.29 -45.39
N GLU A 49 -0.32 -24.26 -46.30
CA GLU A 49 -0.38 -24.00 -47.74
C GLU A 49 -1.80 -23.55 -48.12
N GLY A 50 -1.92 -22.37 -48.73
CA GLY A 50 -3.19 -21.78 -49.16
C GLY A 50 -3.64 -20.54 -48.38
N ASP A 51 -3.00 -20.21 -47.27
CA ASP A 51 -3.30 -18.97 -46.53
C ASP A 51 -2.47 -17.78 -47.05
N GLU A 52 -3.15 -16.78 -47.59
CA GLU A 52 -2.58 -15.49 -48.03
C GLU A 52 -2.26 -14.59 -46.81
N LEU A 53 -1.33 -15.03 -45.97
CA LEU A 53 -0.85 -14.28 -44.81
C LEU A 53 0.39 -13.45 -45.17
N ASN A 54 0.39 -12.18 -44.74
CA ASN A 54 1.54 -11.29 -44.88
C ASN A 54 2.45 -11.40 -43.65
N TYR A 55 3.66 -11.97 -43.82
CA TYR A 55 4.64 -12.08 -42.73
C TYR A 55 5.05 -10.74 -42.13
N GLY A 56 4.96 -9.64 -42.88
CA GLY A 56 5.23 -8.31 -42.36
C GLY A 56 4.29 -7.94 -41.20
N SER A 57 3.00 -8.24 -41.34
CA SER A 57 2.01 -8.00 -40.30
C SER A 57 2.21 -8.91 -39.08
N LEU A 58 2.56 -10.18 -39.31
CA LEU A 58 2.86 -11.14 -38.22
C LEU A 58 4.10 -10.72 -37.44
N TYR A 59 5.12 -10.21 -38.13
CA TYR A 59 6.32 -9.68 -37.50
C TYR A 59 6.04 -8.50 -36.57
N ASP A 60 5.17 -7.57 -36.96
CA ASP A 60 4.84 -6.42 -36.11
C ASP A 60 4.11 -6.85 -34.83
N ILE A 61 3.28 -7.91 -34.91
CA ILE A 61 2.62 -8.52 -33.75
C ILE A 61 3.65 -9.18 -32.84
N VAL A 62 4.53 -10.03 -33.40
CA VAL A 62 5.58 -10.71 -32.64
C VAL A 62 6.50 -9.69 -31.99
N LYS A 63 6.97 -8.67 -32.72
CA LYS A 63 7.84 -7.63 -32.17
C LYS A 63 7.18 -6.90 -31.01
N ARG A 64 5.92 -6.48 -31.18
CA ARG A 64 5.17 -5.76 -30.13
C ARG A 64 5.02 -6.61 -28.87
N ARG A 65 4.78 -7.91 -29.00
CA ARG A 65 4.66 -8.82 -27.85
C ARG A 65 6.03 -9.06 -27.20
N ILE A 66 7.08 -9.30 -27.99
CA ILE A 66 8.46 -9.49 -27.50
C ILE A 66 8.97 -8.25 -26.77
N ASP A 67 8.73 -7.04 -27.28
CA ASP A 67 9.15 -5.78 -26.62
C ASP A 67 8.48 -5.57 -25.24
N LYS A 68 7.35 -6.24 -24.97
CA LYS A 68 6.63 -6.18 -23.68
C LYS A 68 7.05 -7.27 -22.70
N LEU A 69 7.68 -8.33 -23.18
CA LEU A 69 8.06 -9.46 -22.33
C LEU A 69 9.42 -9.19 -21.67
N PRO A 70 9.60 -9.51 -20.38
CA PRO A 70 10.87 -9.36 -19.68
C PRO A 70 11.85 -10.47 -20.11
N ILE A 71 12.36 -10.38 -21.33
CA ILE A 71 13.29 -11.37 -21.90
C ILE A 71 14.72 -10.97 -21.55
N GLU A 72 15.26 -11.59 -20.51
CA GLU A 72 16.67 -11.38 -20.13
C GLU A 72 17.63 -12.11 -21.07
N GLY A 73 18.70 -11.43 -21.50
CA GLY A 73 19.83 -12.05 -22.23
C GLY A 73 19.63 -12.23 -23.73
N ALA A 74 18.65 -11.56 -24.34
CA ALA A 74 18.53 -11.46 -25.79
C ALA A 74 18.44 -9.98 -26.19
N ASP A 75 19.39 -9.53 -27.02
CA ASP A 75 19.49 -8.14 -27.48
C ASP A 75 18.86 -7.96 -28.88
N SER A 76 18.71 -9.06 -29.63
CA SER A 76 18.16 -9.05 -30.98
C SER A 76 17.12 -10.15 -31.19
N LEU A 77 16.15 -9.86 -32.05
CA LEU A 77 15.05 -10.73 -32.46
C LEU A 77 15.21 -11.01 -33.96
N ILE A 78 15.17 -12.28 -34.34
CA ILE A 78 15.12 -12.69 -35.75
C ILE A 78 13.87 -13.54 -35.96
N VAL A 79 12.99 -13.08 -36.86
CA VAL A 79 11.74 -13.77 -37.20
C VAL A 79 11.86 -14.38 -38.58
N TYR A 80 11.51 -15.66 -38.70
CA TYR A 80 11.49 -16.43 -39.93
C TYR A 80 10.06 -16.81 -40.29
N GLY A 81 9.71 -16.67 -41.57
CA GLY A 81 8.46 -17.13 -42.16
C GLY A 81 8.69 -18.36 -43.03
N ARG A 82 7.85 -19.40 -42.86
CA ARG A 82 7.97 -20.66 -43.60
C ARG A 82 6.60 -21.24 -43.95
N LEU A 83 6.47 -21.81 -45.15
CA LEU A 83 5.34 -22.65 -45.54
C LEU A 83 5.48 -24.05 -44.93
N SER A 84 4.37 -24.62 -44.46
CA SER A 84 4.33 -26.00 -43.98
C SER A 84 4.87 -26.96 -45.04
N GLY A 85 5.84 -27.81 -44.66
CA GLY A 85 6.53 -28.73 -45.56
C GLY A 85 7.76 -28.16 -46.29
N ALA A 86 7.99 -26.84 -46.28
CA ALA A 86 9.21 -26.26 -46.85
C ALA A 86 10.44 -26.51 -45.95
N LYS A 87 11.59 -26.81 -46.56
CA LYS A 87 12.85 -27.04 -45.84
C LYS A 87 13.53 -25.74 -45.39
N HIS A 88 13.31 -24.64 -46.12
CA HIS A 88 13.96 -23.37 -45.87
C HIS A 88 12.92 -22.27 -45.63
N PRO A 89 13.23 -21.26 -44.80
CA PRO A 89 12.37 -20.10 -44.63
C PRO A 89 12.29 -19.33 -45.96
N GLU A 90 11.09 -18.88 -46.31
CA GLU A 90 10.85 -18.05 -47.50
C GLU A 90 11.02 -16.56 -47.17
N TRP A 91 11.00 -16.20 -45.89
CA TRP A 91 11.06 -14.83 -45.42
C TRP A 91 11.81 -14.74 -44.10
N GLN A 92 12.56 -13.64 -43.89
CA GLN A 92 13.22 -13.35 -42.62
C GLN A 92 13.32 -11.85 -42.37
N LYS A 93 13.28 -11.44 -41.08
CA LYS A 93 13.50 -10.05 -40.66
C LYS A 93 14.10 -10.00 -39.26
N SER A 94 15.07 -9.10 -39.07
CA SER A 94 15.74 -8.85 -37.79
C SER A 94 15.30 -7.52 -37.18
N ALA A 95 15.24 -7.47 -35.85
CA ALA A 95 15.01 -6.27 -35.05
C ALA A 95 15.87 -6.29 -33.79
N ASP A 96 16.17 -5.11 -33.26
CA ASP A 96 16.68 -5.00 -31.89
C ASP A 96 15.52 -5.17 -30.91
N ILE A 97 15.74 -5.97 -29.86
CA ILE A 97 14.82 -6.08 -28.74
C ILE A 97 15.05 -4.83 -27.91
N LYS A 98 14.02 -3.98 -27.78
CA LYS A 98 14.14 -2.83 -26.90
C LYS A 98 14.22 -3.43 -25.49
N PRO A 99 15.34 -3.26 -24.74
CA PRO A 99 15.33 -3.65 -23.34
C PRO A 99 14.12 -2.96 -22.74
N PRO A 100 13.29 -3.65 -21.93
CA PRO A 100 12.12 -3.03 -21.34
C PRO A 100 12.64 -1.74 -20.73
N LEU A 101 12.23 -0.61 -21.33
CA LEU A 101 12.42 0.66 -20.66
C LEU A 101 11.81 0.39 -19.29
N PRO A 102 12.46 0.76 -18.19
CA PRO A 102 11.73 0.83 -16.95
C PRO A 102 10.74 1.96 -17.13
N LEU A 103 9.64 1.65 -17.83
CA LEU A 103 8.34 2.02 -17.39
C LEU A 103 8.37 1.65 -15.93
N ILE A 104 8.62 2.66 -15.11
CA ILE A 104 7.85 2.82 -13.90
C ILE A 104 6.40 2.93 -14.38
N GLU A 105 5.86 1.83 -14.93
CA GLU A 105 4.46 1.53 -14.86
C GLU A 105 4.30 1.35 -13.35
N LEU A 106 4.07 2.49 -12.68
CA LEU A 106 3.13 2.49 -11.58
C LEU A 106 1.97 1.70 -12.16
N ASP A 107 1.82 0.46 -11.72
CA ASP A 107 0.63 -0.32 -12.01
C ASP A 107 -0.49 0.45 -11.32
N LEU A 108 -0.99 1.47 -12.02
CA LEU A 108 -2.01 2.39 -11.53
C LEU A 108 -3.29 1.60 -11.29
N ASP A 109 -3.47 0.48 -11.99
CA ASP A 109 -4.53 -0.49 -11.78
C ASP A 109 -4.37 -1.22 -10.43
N GLU A 110 -3.13 -1.53 -9.99
CA GLU A 110 -2.86 -2.03 -8.61
C GLU A 110 -3.08 -0.91 -7.57
N LEU A 111 -2.99 0.38 -7.94
CA LEU A 111 -3.31 1.52 -7.07
C LEU A 111 -4.81 1.89 -7.06
N GLU A 112 -5.57 1.61 -8.12
CA GLU A 112 -7.01 1.89 -8.23
C GLU A 112 -7.87 0.86 -7.49
N ASP A 113 -7.40 -0.39 -7.34
CA ASP A 113 -8.09 -1.43 -6.56
C ASP A 113 -8.10 -1.17 -5.03
N PHE A 114 -7.45 -0.07 -4.58
CA PHE A 114 -7.46 0.39 -3.19
C PHE A 114 -8.48 1.50 -2.90
N GLY A 115 -9.37 1.82 -3.85
CA GLY A 115 -10.54 2.68 -3.61
C GLY A 115 -11.53 2.14 -2.56
N GLY A 116 -11.35 0.90 -2.08
CA GLY A 116 -12.20 0.25 -1.08
C GLY A 116 -11.92 0.56 0.40
N ILE A 117 -10.96 1.42 0.74
CA ILE A 117 -10.60 1.70 2.16
C ILE A 117 -11.28 2.98 2.71
N GLY A 118 -12.29 3.49 2.01
CA GLY A 118 -13.15 4.57 2.52
C GLY A 118 -13.93 4.23 3.80
N GLU A 119 -13.97 2.96 4.23
CA GLU A 119 -14.75 2.51 5.39
C GLU A 119 -14.03 2.52 6.74
N ILE A 120 -12.72 2.80 6.82
CA ILE A 120 -12.01 2.89 8.12
C ILE A 120 -11.93 4.34 8.65
N GLY A 121 -12.50 5.30 7.92
CA GLY A 121 -12.49 6.73 8.28
C GLY A 121 -13.48 7.15 9.39
N ASN A 122 -14.25 6.24 9.98
CA ASN A 122 -15.35 6.58 10.90
C ASN A 122 -15.22 5.99 12.31
N LEU A 123 -14.00 5.79 12.81
CA LEU A 123 -13.75 5.67 14.25
C LEU A 123 -13.44 7.05 14.83
N THR A 124 -14.47 7.89 14.92
CA THR A 124 -14.43 9.14 15.67
C THR A 124 -14.34 8.83 17.16
N PHE A 125 -13.15 8.92 17.73
CA PHE A 125 -12.99 9.04 19.17
C PHE A 125 -13.24 10.51 19.55
N SER A 126 -14.19 10.73 20.46
CA SER A 126 -14.59 12.06 20.92
C SER A 126 -13.41 12.81 21.53
N ASP A 127 -12.91 13.79 20.80
CA ASP A 127 -12.02 14.82 21.31
C ASP A 127 -12.86 15.74 22.20
N THR A 128 -12.57 15.75 23.50
CA THR A 128 -13.18 16.66 24.47
C THR A 128 -12.19 17.79 24.72
N GLY A 129 -12.28 18.82 23.89
CA GLY A 129 -11.51 20.05 24.01
C GLY A 129 -12.45 21.26 23.97
N ASP A 130 -12.40 22.02 25.06
CA ASP A 130 -13.19 23.21 25.39
C ASP A 130 -13.52 24.17 24.24
N GLU A 131 -14.76 24.65 24.28
CA GLU A 131 -15.28 25.76 23.50
C GLU A 131 -14.57 27.07 23.85
N THR A 132 -14.11 27.80 22.83
CA THR A 132 -14.18 29.26 22.86
C THR A 132 -14.95 29.77 21.65
N GLU A 133 -16.12 30.29 21.99
CA GLU A 133 -17.10 31.03 21.22
C GLU A 133 -16.50 32.13 20.32
N ILE A 134 -16.61 31.98 19.00
CA ILE A 134 -16.62 33.11 18.05
C ILE A 134 -17.72 32.87 17.02
N GLN A 135 -18.75 33.71 17.08
CA GLN A 135 -19.81 33.82 16.08
C GLN A 135 -19.24 34.29 14.74
N VAL A 136 -19.52 33.55 13.66
CA VAL A 136 -19.53 34.11 12.30
C VAL A 136 -20.71 33.52 11.53
N ASP A 137 -21.59 34.42 11.12
CA ASP A 137 -22.77 34.20 10.31
C ASP A 137 -22.45 33.72 8.88
N HIS A 138 -23.31 32.81 8.41
CA HIS A 138 -23.84 32.70 7.05
C HIS A 138 -22.91 32.28 5.89
N LEU A 139 -23.02 31.03 5.44
CA LEU A 139 -22.87 30.59 4.04
C LEU A 139 -23.27 29.10 3.86
N GLU A 140 -24.41 28.83 3.23
CA GLU A 140 -24.75 27.55 2.58
C GLU A 140 -23.97 27.40 1.26
N PRO A 141 -23.73 26.14 0.83
CA PRO A 141 -24.21 25.80 -0.51
C PRO A 141 -24.80 24.38 -0.64
N ASP A 142 -25.90 24.30 -1.39
CA ASP A 142 -26.53 23.10 -1.92
C ASP A 142 -25.56 22.25 -2.77
N ILE A 143 -25.60 20.92 -2.59
CA ILE A 143 -25.03 19.93 -3.51
C ILE A 143 -26.17 18.98 -3.95
N PRO A 144 -26.39 18.76 -5.26
CA PRO A 144 -27.55 18.01 -5.76
C PRO A 144 -27.33 16.48 -5.82
N ASP A 145 -28.44 15.75 -5.68
CA ASP A 145 -28.67 14.29 -5.59
C ASP A 145 -28.20 13.41 -6.79
N GLU A 146 -27.27 13.84 -7.64
CA GLU A 146 -26.91 13.09 -8.86
C GLU A 146 -25.88 11.96 -8.66
N LEU A 147 -25.27 11.82 -7.48
CA LEU A 147 -24.21 10.83 -7.25
C LEU A 147 -24.72 9.39 -6.99
N HIS A 148 -25.99 9.22 -6.59
CA HIS A 148 -26.52 7.89 -6.23
C HIS A 148 -26.96 7.03 -7.42
N ASN A 149 -27.14 7.61 -8.61
CA ASN A 149 -27.55 6.86 -9.80
C ASN A 149 -26.39 6.27 -10.60
N PHE A 150 -25.14 6.70 -10.35
CA PHE A 150 -23.97 6.18 -11.05
C PHE A 150 -23.47 4.86 -10.45
N ALA A 151 -23.52 4.72 -9.13
CA ALA A 151 -23.08 3.51 -8.42
C ALA A 151 -23.91 2.27 -8.80
N ASN A 152 -25.22 2.42 -9.00
CA ASN A 152 -26.11 1.32 -9.36
C ASN A 152 -25.93 0.84 -10.82
N SER A 153 -25.32 1.65 -11.69
CA SER A 153 -25.09 1.28 -13.10
C SER A 153 -23.85 0.39 -13.27
N ILE A 154 -22.81 0.61 -12.46
CA ILE A 154 -21.53 -0.12 -12.58
C ILE A 154 -21.65 -1.56 -12.06
N GLU A 155 -22.46 -1.78 -11.03
CA GLU A 155 -22.62 -3.10 -10.43
C GLU A 155 -23.44 -4.08 -11.30
N ASN A 156 -24.29 -3.56 -12.19
CA ASN A 156 -25.00 -4.39 -13.18
C ASN A 156 -24.09 -4.81 -14.34
N ASP A 157 -23.15 -3.96 -14.77
CA ASP A 157 -22.26 -4.27 -15.89
C ASP A 157 -21.21 -5.33 -15.52
N LEU A 158 -20.69 -5.31 -14.29
CA LEU A 158 -19.74 -6.31 -13.78
C LEU A 158 -20.36 -7.71 -13.63
N ARG A 159 -21.65 -7.79 -13.34
CA ARG A 159 -22.34 -9.08 -13.16
C ARG A 159 -22.52 -9.82 -14.50
N THR A 160 -22.63 -9.08 -15.60
CA THR A 160 -22.85 -9.63 -16.95
C THR A 160 -21.57 -10.22 -17.57
N ALA A 161 -20.39 -9.74 -17.18
CA ALA A 161 -19.10 -10.22 -17.68
C ALA A 161 -18.67 -11.59 -17.09
N SER A 162 -19.15 -11.93 -15.89
CA SER A 162 -18.71 -13.13 -15.15
C SER A 162 -19.30 -14.46 -15.66
N LEU A 163 -20.34 -14.43 -16.50
CA LEU A 163 -21.05 -15.64 -16.96
C LEU A 163 -20.61 -16.16 -18.33
N ALA A 164 -19.67 -15.48 -19.02
CA ALA A 164 -19.31 -15.83 -20.40
C ALA A 164 -18.11 -16.78 -20.55
N ASN A 165 -17.37 -17.13 -19.48
CA ASN A 165 -16.08 -17.82 -19.62
C ASN A 165 -15.97 -19.18 -18.90
N ARG A 166 -16.94 -20.07 -19.19
CA ARG A 166 -16.85 -21.50 -18.87
C ARG A 166 -17.32 -22.28 -20.08
N ASN A 167 -16.41 -22.66 -20.99
CA ASN A 167 -16.44 -23.88 -21.81
C ASN A 167 -15.41 -23.81 -22.96
N LYS A 168 -14.18 -24.31 -22.76
CA LYS A 168 -13.43 -25.15 -23.74
C LYS A 168 -12.01 -25.42 -23.26
N ALA A 169 -11.75 -26.67 -22.87
CA ALA A 169 -10.40 -27.24 -22.86
C ALA A 169 -10.51 -28.74 -23.14
N ASN A 170 -10.18 -29.17 -24.36
CA ASN A 170 -9.58 -30.48 -24.59
C ASN A 170 -8.93 -30.54 -25.97
N GLY A 171 -7.64 -30.86 -26.03
CA GLY A 171 -6.89 -31.03 -27.29
C GLY A 171 -5.47 -31.50 -27.03
N ASN A 172 -5.21 -32.78 -27.33
CA ASN A 172 -3.93 -33.47 -27.19
C ASN A 172 -2.89 -32.96 -28.21
N ASN A 173 -1.64 -32.77 -27.79
CA ASN A 173 -0.51 -32.48 -28.67
C ASN A 173 0.47 -33.67 -28.71
N ILE A 174 0.79 -34.12 -29.93
CA ILE A 174 1.87 -35.04 -30.27
C ILE A 174 3.07 -34.17 -30.69
N ALA A 175 4.21 -34.33 -30.02
CA ALA A 175 5.44 -33.61 -30.34
C ALA A 175 6.27 -34.41 -31.36
N GLU A 176 6.54 -33.82 -32.52
CA GLU A 176 7.58 -34.26 -33.45
C GLU A 176 8.86 -33.46 -33.20
N ASP A 177 9.96 -34.19 -33.02
CA ASP A 177 11.30 -33.65 -32.76
C ASP A 177 11.93 -33.18 -34.07
N PHE A 178 12.36 -31.92 -34.14
CA PHE A 178 12.90 -31.29 -35.35
C PHE A 178 14.37 -30.92 -35.09
N ASP A 179 15.28 -31.60 -35.80
CA ASP A 179 16.72 -31.40 -35.70
C ASP A 179 17.17 -30.24 -36.60
N LEU A 180 17.78 -29.21 -35.99
CA LEU A 180 18.31 -28.00 -36.66
C LEU A 180 19.80 -28.10 -36.99
N GLY A 181 20.41 -29.29 -36.85
CA GLY A 181 21.85 -29.51 -36.97
C GLY A 181 22.48 -29.21 -38.34
N ASP A 182 21.71 -29.09 -39.42
CA ASP A 182 22.25 -29.07 -40.79
C ASP A 182 22.34 -27.67 -41.45
N LEU A 183 22.16 -26.59 -40.69
CA LEU A 183 22.42 -25.23 -41.18
C LEU A 183 23.90 -24.87 -41.01
N ASN A 184 24.69 -25.19 -42.04
CA ASN A 184 26.11 -24.86 -42.12
C ASN A 184 26.32 -23.34 -42.28
N LEU A 185 26.47 -22.64 -41.15
CA LEU A 185 26.82 -21.23 -41.06
C LEU A 185 28.35 -21.10 -41.07
N GLY A 186 28.88 -20.45 -42.10
CA GLY A 186 30.32 -20.23 -42.27
C GLY A 186 31.01 -19.60 -41.06
N GLU A 187 32.11 -20.22 -40.68
CA GLU A 187 33.01 -19.91 -39.57
C GLU A 187 33.62 -18.50 -39.69
N PHE A 188 33.15 -17.55 -38.89
CA PHE A 188 33.85 -16.29 -38.64
C PHE A 188 34.76 -16.45 -37.43
N LYS A 189 36.08 -16.38 -37.64
CA LYS A 189 37.07 -16.34 -36.55
C LYS A 189 37.15 -14.93 -35.99
N LEU A 190 36.74 -14.76 -34.74
CA LEU A 190 37.01 -13.58 -33.92
C LEU A 190 38.16 -13.91 -32.96
N ASP A 191 39.19 -13.07 -33.00
CA ASP A 191 40.37 -13.18 -32.14
C ASP A 191 40.01 -13.02 -30.66
N LYS A 192 40.60 -13.87 -29.84
CA LYS A 192 40.45 -13.91 -28.38
C LYS A 192 40.90 -12.60 -27.74
N LEU A 193 39.97 -11.89 -27.10
CA LEU A 193 40.28 -10.90 -26.08
C LEU A 193 40.11 -11.53 -24.70
N ASN A 194 41.20 -11.53 -23.93
CA ASN A 194 41.33 -12.02 -22.56
C ASN A 194 40.23 -11.45 -21.65
N GLN A 195 39.40 -12.34 -21.10
CA GLN A 195 38.65 -12.12 -19.87
C GLN A 195 39.43 -12.79 -18.74
N ASP A 196 40.24 -12.01 -18.05
CA ASP A 196 40.66 -12.33 -16.69
C ASP A 196 40.73 -11.02 -15.90
N THR A 197 40.27 -11.08 -14.65
CA THR A 197 40.30 -10.04 -13.59
C THR A 197 39.20 -8.96 -13.62
N PHE A 198 38.03 -9.30 -13.06
CA PHE A 198 37.24 -8.38 -12.23
C PHE A 198 36.79 -9.17 -10.99
N GLU A 199 37.59 -9.10 -9.93
CA GLU A 199 37.15 -9.44 -8.57
C GLU A 199 36.38 -8.23 -8.03
N LEU A 200 35.15 -8.47 -7.57
CA LEU A 200 34.37 -7.49 -6.82
C LEU A 200 34.90 -7.51 -5.38
N ASP A 201 35.62 -6.47 -4.97
CA ASP A 201 35.92 -6.23 -3.56
C ASP A 201 34.66 -5.82 -2.80
N ASP A 202 34.48 -6.44 -1.62
CA ASP A 202 33.44 -6.13 -0.65
C ASP A 202 33.49 -4.65 -0.26
N ILE A 203 32.39 -3.92 -0.49
CA ILE A 203 32.25 -2.52 -0.09
C ILE A 203 31.94 -2.48 1.41
N THR A 204 32.97 -2.29 2.23
CA THR A 204 32.83 -1.76 3.60
C THR A 204 32.58 -0.25 3.57
N PRO A 205 31.76 0.31 4.48
CA PRO A 205 31.43 1.72 4.47
C PRO A 205 32.57 2.55 5.08
N GLU A 206 33.42 3.15 4.25
CA GLU A 206 34.32 4.22 4.70
C GLU A 206 33.64 5.58 4.61
N ASN A 207 33.88 6.38 5.65
CA ASN A 207 33.41 7.74 5.86
C ASN A 207 33.73 8.64 4.66
N PHE A 208 32.69 9.14 3.99
CA PHE A 208 32.80 10.29 3.10
C PHE A 208 32.91 11.57 3.92
N GLU A 209 34.14 12.07 4.12
CA GLU A 209 34.37 13.46 4.51
C GLU A 209 34.05 14.36 3.29
N LEU A 210 32.91 15.05 3.37
CA LEU A 210 32.48 16.04 2.39
C LEU A 210 33.24 17.36 2.57
N ASN A 211 33.88 17.80 1.49
CA ASN A 211 34.60 19.06 1.36
C ASN A 211 33.66 20.27 1.53
N ASN A 212 34.13 21.30 2.23
CA ASN A 212 33.32 22.26 2.98
C ASN A 212 33.00 23.57 2.22
N GLN A 213 32.87 23.54 0.88
CA GLN A 213 32.94 24.78 0.08
C GLN A 213 31.64 25.23 -0.63
N ASP A 214 30.55 24.46 -0.60
CA ASP A 214 29.30 24.82 -1.32
C ASP A 214 28.12 25.29 -0.45
N ARG A 215 28.35 25.65 0.82
CA ARG A 215 27.28 26.00 1.76
C ARG A 215 26.67 27.41 1.63
N ARG A 216 26.83 28.12 0.50
CA ARG A 216 26.44 29.55 0.44
C ARG A 216 25.26 29.96 -0.46
N LEU A 217 24.48 29.04 -1.04
CA LEU A 217 23.31 29.42 -1.85
C LEU A 217 21.97 28.73 -1.51
N ALA A 218 21.86 28.04 -0.37
CA ALA A 218 20.61 27.37 0.02
C ALA A 218 20.05 27.84 1.38
N ALA A 219 20.19 29.12 1.72
CA ALA A 219 19.56 29.72 2.90
C ALA A 219 18.34 30.57 2.49
N LYS A 220 17.30 29.90 1.97
CA LYS A 220 15.92 30.42 1.87
C LYS A 220 15.03 29.28 1.39
N ASN A 221 14.65 28.42 2.33
CA ASN A 221 13.44 27.57 2.34
C ASN A 221 13.49 26.79 3.66
N ALA A 222 13.16 27.49 4.75
CA ALA A 222 12.98 26.90 6.07
C ALA A 222 11.48 26.78 6.32
N TRP A 223 10.94 25.56 6.25
CA TRP A 223 9.64 25.19 6.80
C TRP A 223 9.69 23.73 7.29
N MET A 224 9.43 23.58 8.59
CA MET A 224 8.92 22.43 9.35
C MET A 224 9.71 21.11 9.27
N GLU A 225 10.69 20.98 10.15
CA GLU A 225 10.88 19.73 10.91
C GLU A 225 10.01 19.85 12.17
N GLU A 226 9.01 18.98 12.32
CA GLU A 226 8.34 18.74 13.59
C GLU A 226 9.11 17.64 14.32
N ASP A 227 9.81 18.05 15.38
CA ASP A 227 10.49 17.16 16.32
C ASP A 227 9.48 16.28 17.06
N LEU A 228 9.51 14.98 16.80
CA LEU A 228 8.88 13.96 17.65
C LEU A 228 9.87 13.52 18.73
N SER A 229 10.02 14.34 19.76
CA SER A 229 10.62 13.96 21.05
C SER A 229 9.52 13.82 22.10
N ILE A 230 9.18 12.57 22.44
CA ILE A 230 8.28 12.26 23.56
C ILE A 230 9.13 12.26 24.83
N GLU A 231 9.10 13.38 25.57
CA GLU A 231 9.56 13.44 26.96
C GLU A 231 8.55 12.73 27.87
N GLN A 232 9.09 11.85 28.72
CA GLN A 232 8.35 11.05 29.68
C GLN A 232 8.44 11.72 31.05
N ASP A 233 7.49 12.59 31.38
CA ASP A 233 7.37 13.19 32.71
C ASP A 233 6.25 12.50 33.52
N GLN A 234 6.67 11.85 34.61
CA GLN A 234 5.77 11.35 35.65
C GLN A 234 5.41 12.51 36.58
N THR A 235 4.17 13.01 36.49
CA THR A 235 3.58 13.82 37.56
C THR A 235 2.19 13.31 37.92
N THR A 236 2.08 12.82 39.15
CA THR A 236 0.86 12.34 39.78
C THR A 236 0.04 13.53 40.25
N ILE A 237 -1.05 13.87 39.55
CA ILE A 237 -2.09 14.79 40.06
C ILE A 237 -3.43 14.05 39.98
N ALA A 238 -3.94 13.69 41.16
CA ALA A 238 -5.29 13.20 41.32
C ALA A 238 -6.26 14.38 41.16
N MET A 239 -7.17 14.30 40.17
CA MET A 239 -8.37 15.13 40.10
C MET A 239 -9.63 14.27 40.27
N PRO A 240 -10.69 14.80 40.91
CA PRO A 240 -11.88 14.05 41.26
C PRO A 240 -12.83 13.87 40.07
N MET A 241 -13.38 12.67 39.90
CA MET A 241 -14.40 12.36 38.89
C MET A 241 -15.74 13.08 39.17
N PRO A 242 -16.48 13.49 38.12
CA PRO A 242 -17.86 13.92 38.23
C PRO A 242 -18.78 12.70 38.44
N LEU A 243 -19.74 12.84 39.36
CA LEU A 243 -20.74 11.82 39.68
C LEU A 243 -21.68 11.56 38.49
N PRO A 244 -22.03 10.29 38.19
CA PRO A 244 -23.04 9.96 37.19
C PRO A 244 -24.47 10.28 37.66
N PRO A 245 -25.40 10.59 36.74
CA PRO A 245 -26.79 10.89 37.07
C PRO A 245 -27.53 9.65 37.63
N PRO A 246 -28.52 9.85 38.52
CA PRO A 246 -29.23 8.74 39.17
C PRO A 246 -30.13 7.96 38.19
N PRO A 247 -30.35 6.65 38.45
CA PRO A 247 -31.12 5.77 37.56
C PRO A 247 -32.64 6.10 37.53
N PRO A 248 -33.34 5.74 36.44
CA PRO A 248 -34.76 6.01 36.28
C PRO A 248 -35.62 5.16 37.23
N LEU A 249 -36.58 5.82 37.87
CA LEU A 249 -37.55 5.20 38.77
C LEU A 249 -38.49 4.22 38.03
N PRO A 250 -38.97 3.15 38.70
CA PRO A 250 -39.81 2.12 38.10
C PRO A 250 -41.22 2.65 37.71
N PRO A 251 -41.89 2.00 36.74
CA PRO A 251 -43.13 2.50 36.16
C PRO A 251 -44.30 2.42 37.14
N THR A 252 -44.87 3.59 37.46
CA THR A 252 -46.11 3.73 38.22
C THR A 252 -47.29 3.21 37.40
N ARG A 253 -47.88 2.10 37.86
CA ARG A 253 -49.05 1.46 37.26
C ARG A 253 -50.27 2.38 37.37
N ARG A 254 -50.65 3.03 36.26
CA ARG A 254 -51.95 3.70 36.11
C ARG A 254 -53.07 2.66 36.21
N SER A 255 -53.89 2.75 37.25
CA SER A 255 -55.24 2.20 37.26
C SER A 255 -56.23 3.34 37.40
N THR A 256 -57.01 3.52 36.35
CA THR A 256 -58.14 4.43 36.19
C THR A 256 -59.29 4.02 37.11
N ASN A 257 -59.89 4.96 37.85
CA ASN A 257 -61.23 5.49 37.57
C ASN A 257 -61.74 6.47 38.63
N LYS A 258 -62.25 7.62 38.14
CA LYS A 258 -63.55 8.27 38.40
C LYS A 258 -64.11 8.29 39.85
N VAL A 259 -64.74 9.34 40.37
CA VAL A 259 -65.15 10.71 39.98
C VAL A 259 -65.96 11.28 41.19
N VAL A 260 -66.18 12.61 41.25
CA VAL A 260 -67.05 13.39 42.19
C VAL A 260 -66.40 13.72 43.54
N VAL A 261 -65.95 14.96 43.86
CA VAL A 261 -66.59 16.30 44.02
C VAL A 261 -67.18 16.53 45.43
N GLU A 262 -66.93 17.76 45.92
CA GLU A 262 -67.35 18.47 47.16
C GLU A 262 -66.56 18.14 48.44
N GLU A 263 -65.73 19.05 48.98
CA GLU A 263 -65.94 20.41 49.54
C GLU A 263 -66.36 20.36 51.02
N ILE A 264 -65.73 21.25 51.80
CA ILE A 264 -66.08 21.75 53.14
C ILE A 264 -65.38 21.11 54.37
N GLU A 265 -64.39 21.89 54.81
CA GLU A 265 -64.06 22.34 56.17
C GLU A 265 -63.54 21.39 57.25
N THR A 266 -62.49 21.89 57.90
CA THR A 266 -62.24 21.63 59.31
C THR A 266 -61.89 22.94 60.01
N ILE A 267 -62.88 23.57 60.65
CA ILE A 267 -62.69 24.26 61.94
C ILE A 267 -63.92 23.96 62.80
N ALA A 268 -63.79 23.07 63.78
CA ALA A 268 -64.50 23.21 65.05
C ALA A 268 -63.89 22.29 66.13
N GLU A 269 -63.64 22.93 67.25
CA GLU A 269 -63.17 22.40 68.52
C GLU A 269 -64.36 21.78 69.34
N PRO A 270 -64.21 21.34 70.60
CA PRO A 270 -64.20 19.92 70.97
C PRO A 270 -65.39 19.50 71.87
N LYS A 271 -65.74 18.21 71.89
CA LYS A 271 -66.54 17.63 72.98
C LYS A 271 -65.95 16.31 73.50
N LYS A 272 -65.63 16.36 74.79
CA LYS A 272 -65.24 15.26 75.68
C LYS A 272 -66.25 14.11 75.62
N THR A 273 -65.80 12.88 75.44
CA THR A 273 -66.36 11.69 76.13
C THR A 273 -65.28 10.62 76.32
N ALA A 274 -65.58 9.68 77.21
CA ALA A 274 -64.68 8.85 78.00
C ALA A 274 -63.90 7.74 77.24
N TYR A 275 -62.81 7.32 77.88
CA TYR A 275 -62.06 6.06 77.74
C TYR A 275 -62.90 4.84 77.28
N PRO A 276 -62.32 3.88 76.52
CA PRO A 276 -61.32 2.99 77.10
C PRO A 276 -60.05 2.76 76.25
N SER A 277 -58.91 2.86 76.93
CA SER A 277 -57.70 2.06 76.77
C SER A 277 -57.72 0.97 75.68
N GLN A 278 -57.08 1.24 74.54
CA GLN A 278 -56.43 0.20 73.74
C GLN A 278 -55.04 0.68 73.28
N LYS A 279 -54.06 0.56 74.18
CA LYS A 279 -52.64 0.67 73.88
C LYS A 279 -52.10 -0.67 73.35
N SER A 280 -52.35 -1.02 72.08
CA SER A 280 -51.68 -2.19 71.48
C SER A 280 -51.53 -2.25 69.95
N ILE A 281 -52.08 -1.33 69.16
CA ILE A 281 -52.04 -1.47 67.68
C ILE A 281 -50.97 -0.59 67.00
N LEU A 282 -50.43 0.45 67.67
CA LEU A 282 -49.39 1.31 67.09
C LEU A 282 -47.97 0.71 67.07
N LEU A 283 -47.74 -0.42 67.74
CA LEU A 283 -46.47 -1.17 67.63
C LEU A 283 -46.47 -2.16 66.45
N SER A 284 -47.63 -2.60 65.94
CA SER A 284 -47.71 -3.64 64.89
C SER A 284 -47.37 -3.14 63.49
N GLY A 285 -47.62 -1.87 63.17
CA GLY A 285 -47.31 -1.30 61.84
C GLY A 285 -45.80 -1.11 61.60
N ILE A 286 -45.03 -0.85 62.67
CA ILE A 286 -43.58 -0.64 62.60
C ILE A 286 -42.86 -1.96 62.26
N PHE A 287 -43.28 -3.09 62.84
CA PHE A 287 -42.71 -4.40 62.52
C PHE A 287 -42.98 -4.83 61.07
N ALA A 288 -44.16 -4.52 60.52
CA ALA A 288 -44.46 -4.81 59.12
C ALA A 288 -43.61 -3.98 58.15
N ALA A 289 -43.41 -2.69 58.44
CA ALA A 289 -42.54 -1.82 57.64
C ALA A 289 -41.07 -2.26 57.68
N ILE A 290 -40.56 -2.65 58.86
CA ILE A 290 -39.20 -3.17 59.03
C ILE A 290 -39.03 -4.49 58.27
N ALA A 291 -40.02 -5.40 58.33
CA ALA A 291 -39.96 -6.66 57.60
C ALA A 291 -39.94 -6.46 56.08
N ILE A 292 -40.73 -5.53 55.54
CA ILE A 292 -40.73 -5.20 54.11
C ILE A 292 -39.40 -4.57 53.70
N ALA A 293 -38.85 -3.66 54.49
CA ALA A 293 -37.55 -3.05 54.23
C ALA A 293 -36.43 -4.11 54.24
N ALA A 294 -36.44 -5.03 55.21
CA ALA A 294 -35.47 -6.12 55.28
C ALA A 294 -35.56 -7.05 54.07
N LEU A 295 -36.77 -7.41 53.62
CA LEU A 295 -36.98 -8.22 52.42
C LEU A 295 -36.53 -7.51 51.15
N GLY A 296 -36.76 -6.20 51.04
CA GLY A 296 -36.28 -5.37 49.92
C GLY A 296 -34.76 -5.37 49.81
N VAL A 297 -34.06 -5.18 50.93
CA VAL A 297 -32.58 -5.23 50.96
C VAL A 297 -32.06 -6.61 50.60
N CYS A 298 -32.66 -7.69 51.11
CA CYS A 298 -32.25 -9.05 50.78
C CYS A 298 -32.48 -9.37 49.29
N GLY A 299 -33.61 -8.96 48.72
CA GLY A 299 -33.90 -9.15 47.30
C GLY A 299 -32.92 -8.40 46.40
N TRP A 300 -32.56 -7.16 46.76
CA TRP A 300 -31.56 -6.39 46.06
C TRP A 300 -30.17 -7.04 46.11
N LEU A 301 -29.73 -7.55 47.27
CA LEU A 301 -28.44 -8.25 47.42
C LEU A 301 -28.36 -9.54 46.59
N VAL A 302 -29.45 -10.30 46.49
CA VAL A 302 -29.50 -11.52 45.67
C VAL A 302 -29.42 -11.17 44.17
N TRP A 303 -30.12 -10.12 43.75
CA TRP A 303 -30.08 -9.65 42.38
C TRP A 303 -28.69 -9.10 42.00
N ASP A 304 -28.10 -8.26 42.86
CA ASP A 304 -26.74 -7.72 42.71
C ASP A 304 -25.70 -8.84 42.57
N ARG A 305 -25.77 -9.87 43.42
CA ARG A 305 -24.90 -11.05 43.33
C ARG A 305 -25.07 -11.80 42.01
N SER A 306 -26.28 -11.92 41.49
CA SER A 306 -26.53 -12.55 40.19
C SER A 306 -25.91 -11.76 39.04
N VAL A 307 -25.92 -10.42 39.10
CA VAL A 307 -25.25 -9.57 38.11
C VAL A 307 -23.73 -9.75 38.18
N GLN A 308 -23.16 -9.78 39.39
CA GLN A 308 -21.73 -10.03 39.60
C GLN A 308 -21.28 -11.38 39.04
N GLN A 309 -22.10 -12.43 39.22
CA GLN A 309 -21.83 -13.75 38.63
C GLN A 309 -21.76 -13.70 37.10
N LYS A 310 -22.65 -12.93 36.46
CA LYS A 310 -22.64 -12.75 35.00
C LYS A 310 -21.36 -12.05 34.52
N TYR A 311 -20.87 -11.05 35.25
CA TYR A 311 -19.59 -10.41 34.92
C TYR A 311 -18.41 -11.37 35.02
N LEU A 312 -18.37 -12.21 36.07
CA LEU A 312 -17.34 -13.24 36.23
C LEU A 312 -17.42 -14.34 35.16
N GLU A 313 -18.62 -14.76 34.78
CA GLU A 313 -18.81 -15.74 33.70
C GLU A 313 -18.34 -15.18 32.35
N ASN A 314 -18.68 -13.92 32.05
CA ASN A 314 -18.18 -13.26 30.84
C ASN A 314 -16.65 -13.19 30.83
N ALA A 315 -16.04 -12.83 31.96
CA ALA A 315 -14.60 -12.78 32.12
C ALA A 315 -13.92 -14.14 31.89
N ARG A 316 -14.44 -15.20 32.52
CA ARG A 316 -13.92 -16.56 32.35
C ARG A 316 -14.12 -17.09 30.93
N ASN A 317 -15.26 -16.81 30.32
CA ASN A 317 -15.51 -17.19 28.93
C ASN A 317 -14.53 -16.52 27.97
N LEU A 318 -14.20 -15.24 28.21
CA LEU A 318 -13.21 -14.52 27.43
C LEU A 318 -11.79 -15.05 27.70
N ASP A 319 -11.44 -15.33 28.96
CA ASP A 319 -10.15 -15.90 29.34
C ASP A 319 -9.88 -17.28 28.72
N ASN A 320 -10.94 -18.09 28.59
CA ASN A 320 -10.91 -19.41 27.95
C ASN A 320 -10.80 -19.34 26.42
N GLN A 321 -11.16 -18.23 25.79
CA GLN A 321 -10.82 -18.00 24.39
C GLN A 321 -9.31 -17.77 24.30
N THR A 322 -8.65 -18.34 23.30
CA THR A 322 -7.21 -18.16 23.12
C THR A 322 -6.89 -16.71 22.74
N LEU A 323 -6.79 -15.84 23.74
CA LEU A 323 -6.50 -14.41 23.66
C LEU A 323 -5.00 -14.17 23.39
N ASN A 324 -4.48 -14.73 22.29
CA ASN A 324 -3.12 -14.47 21.89
C ASN A 324 -3.10 -13.39 20.78
N PRO A 325 -2.68 -12.15 21.09
CA PRO A 325 -2.64 -11.07 20.09
C PRO A 325 -1.76 -11.40 18.88
N LYS A 326 -0.82 -12.35 19.00
CA LYS A 326 0.11 -12.74 17.94
C LYS A 326 -0.52 -13.66 16.88
N THR A 327 -1.63 -14.33 17.19
CA THR A 327 -2.27 -15.27 16.24
C THR A 327 -3.30 -14.60 15.34
N ILE A 328 -3.65 -13.35 15.62
CA ILE A 328 -4.73 -12.63 14.95
C ILE A 328 -4.16 -11.90 13.73
N THR A 329 -4.65 -12.25 12.55
CA THR A 329 -4.10 -11.76 11.28
C THR A 329 -4.79 -10.51 10.74
N LYS A 330 -5.82 -9.99 11.43
CA LYS A 330 -6.61 -8.83 10.99
C LYS A 330 -6.64 -7.75 12.06
N LEU A 331 -6.42 -6.50 11.66
CA LEU A 331 -6.39 -5.35 12.58
C LEU A 331 -7.77 -5.08 13.21
N ASP A 332 -8.85 -5.20 12.45
CA ASP A 332 -10.21 -4.96 12.96
C ASP A 332 -10.59 -5.95 14.07
N VAL A 333 -10.24 -7.22 13.86
CA VAL A 333 -10.47 -8.30 14.82
C VAL A 333 -9.65 -8.05 16.10
N LEU A 334 -8.41 -7.57 15.96
CA LEU A 334 -7.54 -7.19 17.08
C LEU A 334 -8.17 -6.06 17.92
N ALA A 335 -8.69 -5.02 17.26
CA ALA A 335 -9.36 -3.89 17.91
C ALA A 335 -10.68 -4.29 18.58
N GLU A 336 -11.48 -5.14 17.93
CA GLU A 336 -12.72 -5.66 18.49
C GLU A 336 -12.47 -6.43 19.79
N MET A 337 -11.53 -7.37 19.80
CA MET A 337 -11.19 -8.12 21.02
C MET A 337 -10.64 -7.22 22.12
N ARG A 338 -9.82 -6.23 21.78
CA ARG A 338 -9.35 -5.23 22.75
C ARG A 338 -10.52 -4.48 23.40
N ASN A 339 -11.50 -4.06 22.62
CA ASN A 339 -12.68 -3.36 23.12
C ASN A 339 -13.59 -4.28 23.97
N GLN A 340 -13.74 -5.55 23.59
CA GLN A 340 -14.44 -6.55 24.39
C GLN A 340 -13.74 -6.77 25.75
N LEU A 341 -12.41 -6.91 25.73
CA LEU A 341 -11.60 -7.07 26.93
C LEU A 341 -11.68 -5.85 27.86
N GLN A 342 -11.60 -4.64 27.30
CA GLN A 342 -11.79 -3.39 28.03
C GLN A 342 -13.17 -3.34 28.70
N THR A 343 -14.22 -3.72 27.97
CA THR A 343 -15.60 -3.72 28.48
C THR A 343 -15.76 -4.67 29.65
N VAL A 344 -15.21 -5.89 29.54
CA VAL A 344 -15.23 -6.88 30.62
C VAL A 344 -14.45 -6.40 31.85
N ILE A 345 -13.28 -5.79 31.65
CA ILE A 345 -12.47 -5.21 32.73
C ILE A 345 -13.28 -4.13 33.46
N SER A 346 -13.91 -3.19 32.74
CA SER A 346 -14.74 -2.15 33.36
C SER A 346 -15.93 -2.73 34.14
N GLN A 347 -16.58 -3.78 33.64
CA GLN A 347 -17.66 -4.47 34.36
C GLN A 347 -17.19 -5.15 35.65
N LEU A 348 -15.99 -5.73 35.67
CA LEU A 348 -15.42 -6.32 36.89
C LEU A 348 -14.99 -5.25 37.90
N GLU A 349 -14.52 -4.09 37.43
CA GLU A 349 -14.13 -2.95 38.29
C GLU A 349 -15.32 -2.28 38.97
N GLU A 350 -16.52 -2.37 38.38
CA GLU A 350 -17.77 -1.87 38.99
C GLU A 350 -18.22 -2.69 40.22
N ILE A 351 -17.67 -3.90 40.44
CA ILE A 351 -18.04 -4.74 41.58
C ILE A 351 -17.51 -4.11 42.87
N PRO A 352 -18.39 -3.67 43.80
CA PRO A 352 -17.96 -2.93 44.98
C PRO A 352 -17.36 -3.86 46.05
N ASP A 353 -16.35 -3.38 46.77
CA ASP A 353 -15.79 -4.06 47.94
C ASP A 353 -16.79 -3.97 49.12
N ARG A 354 -17.65 -4.98 49.22
CA ARG A 354 -18.66 -5.10 50.28
C ARG A 354 -18.68 -6.50 50.86
N PRO A 355 -19.05 -6.66 52.15
CA PRO A 355 -19.27 -7.99 52.71
C PRO A 355 -20.34 -8.73 51.90
N THR A 356 -20.04 -9.95 51.44
CA THR A 356 -20.89 -10.82 50.58
C THR A 356 -20.79 -10.56 49.07
N SER A 357 -20.03 -9.56 48.62
CA SER A 357 -19.73 -9.37 47.18
C SER A 357 -18.76 -10.44 46.67
N LEU A 358 -18.70 -10.62 45.35
CA LEU A 358 -17.69 -11.46 44.67
C LEU A 358 -16.43 -10.66 44.31
N TYR A 359 -16.07 -9.67 45.12
CA TYR A 359 -14.96 -8.76 44.84
C TYR A 359 -13.61 -9.47 44.75
N GLU A 360 -13.29 -10.40 45.65
CA GLU A 360 -12.02 -11.15 45.62
C GLU A 360 -11.86 -11.97 44.34
N ASP A 361 -12.93 -12.63 43.89
CA ASP A 361 -12.94 -13.38 42.63
C ASP A 361 -12.72 -12.42 41.44
N ALA A 362 -13.38 -11.25 41.45
CA ALA A 362 -13.23 -10.25 40.41
C ALA A 362 -11.80 -9.69 40.33
N GLN A 363 -11.16 -9.43 41.48
CA GLN A 363 -9.75 -9.02 41.52
C GLN A 363 -8.81 -10.09 40.97
N GLY A 364 -9.12 -11.38 41.22
CA GLY A 364 -8.39 -12.50 40.65
C GLY A 364 -8.43 -12.52 39.12
N GLU A 365 -9.63 -12.37 38.53
CA GLU A 365 -9.79 -12.30 37.07
C GLU A 365 -9.14 -11.04 36.48
N LEU A 366 -9.28 -9.89 37.14
CA LEU A 366 -8.63 -8.63 36.73
C LEU A 366 -7.10 -8.73 36.67
N ALA A 367 -6.49 -9.47 37.60
CA ALA A 367 -5.04 -9.70 37.60
C ALA A 367 -4.56 -10.47 36.36
N GLY A 368 -5.42 -11.32 35.78
CA GLY A 368 -5.14 -12.05 34.53
C GLY A 368 -5.46 -11.25 33.26
N LEU A 369 -6.57 -10.50 33.25
CA LEU A 369 -7.04 -9.79 32.06
C LEU A 369 -6.29 -8.50 31.75
N ARG A 370 -5.87 -7.73 32.77
CA ARG A 370 -5.12 -6.48 32.58
C ARG A 370 -3.82 -6.62 31.78
N PRO A 371 -2.91 -7.56 32.07
CA PRO A 371 -1.70 -7.73 31.26
C PRO A 371 -2.00 -8.18 29.82
N LYS A 372 -3.08 -8.93 29.59
CA LYS A 372 -3.52 -9.30 28.24
C LYS A 372 -3.96 -8.05 27.47
N LEU A 373 -4.73 -7.16 28.11
CA LEU A 373 -5.16 -5.90 27.50
C LEU A 373 -3.95 -5.05 27.08
N GLU A 374 -2.95 -4.93 27.96
CA GLU A 374 -1.71 -4.22 27.64
C GLU A 374 -0.97 -4.86 26.44
N GLU A 375 -0.97 -6.19 26.33
CA GLU A 375 -0.39 -6.88 25.16
C GLU A 375 -1.14 -6.57 23.86
N PHE A 376 -2.48 -6.51 23.91
CA PHE A 376 -3.32 -6.09 22.78
C PHE A 376 -3.05 -4.63 22.41
N ASP A 377 -2.99 -3.72 23.38
CA ASP A 377 -2.69 -2.30 23.15
C ASP A 377 -1.32 -2.13 22.51
N ARG A 378 -0.30 -2.81 23.03
CA ARG A 378 1.05 -2.82 22.42
C ARG A 378 1.02 -3.33 20.99
N LYS A 379 0.26 -4.40 20.72
CA LYS A 379 0.14 -4.98 19.38
C LYS A 379 -0.55 -4.00 18.42
N ILE A 380 -1.67 -3.41 18.82
CA ILE A 380 -2.40 -2.40 18.02
C ILE A 380 -1.47 -1.22 17.68
N ASN A 381 -0.77 -0.68 18.67
CA ASN A 381 0.17 0.43 18.47
C ASN A 381 1.29 0.07 17.49
N THR A 382 1.81 -1.16 17.59
CA THR A 382 2.83 -1.68 16.66
C THR A 382 2.28 -1.77 15.23
N GLU A 383 1.08 -2.29 15.04
CA GLU A 383 0.45 -2.38 13.71
C GLU A 383 0.14 -1.00 13.14
N GLN A 384 -0.40 -0.08 13.94
CA GLN A 384 -0.68 1.30 13.50
C GLN A 384 0.59 2.04 13.10
N SER A 385 1.67 1.92 13.89
CA SER A 385 2.98 2.48 13.54
C SER A 385 3.53 1.87 12.25
N SER A 386 3.43 0.55 12.12
CA SER A 386 3.86 -0.18 10.91
C SER A 386 3.07 0.25 9.68
N ASN A 387 1.77 0.46 9.81
CA ASN A 387 0.91 0.95 8.74
C ASN A 387 1.29 2.37 8.30
N LYS A 388 1.52 3.28 9.26
CA LYS A 388 2.01 4.64 8.95
C LYS A 388 3.35 4.61 8.20
N LYS A 389 4.28 3.75 8.61
CA LYS A 389 5.57 3.57 7.92
C LYS A 389 5.39 3.02 6.50
N LEU A 390 4.53 2.03 6.33
CA LEU A 390 4.22 1.43 5.04
C LEU A 390 3.66 2.48 4.07
N GLU A 391 2.66 3.24 4.50
CA GLU A 391 2.03 4.29 3.69
C GLU A 391 3.00 5.44 3.38
N PHE A 392 3.81 5.86 4.34
CA PHE A 392 4.86 6.85 4.09
C PHE A 392 5.83 6.39 2.99
N ALA A 393 6.26 5.14 3.03
CA ALA A 393 7.19 4.59 2.05
C ALA A 393 6.57 4.49 0.65
N LYS A 394 5.29 4.10 0.55
CA LYS A 394 4.55 4.10 -0.71
C LYS A 394 4.46 5.51 -1.30
N ASN A 395 4.04 6.49 -0.49
CA ASN A 395 3.91 7.89 -0.91
C ASN A 395 5.25 8.49 -1.35
N SER A 396 6.33 8.24 -0.60
CA SER A 396 7.68 8.68 -0.96
C SER A 396 8.13 8.12 -2.31
N THR A 397 7.78 6.87 -2.59
CA THR A 397 8.11 6.21 -3.87
C THR A 397 7.26 6.75 -5.02
N LEU A 398 5.98 7.04 -4.77
CA LEU A 398 5.10 7.69 -5.73
C LEU A 398 5.60 9.10 -6.10
N GLU A 399 6.04 9.87 -5.11
CA GLU A 399 6.65 11.18 -5.33
C GLU A 399 7.95 11.08 -6.12
N ALA A 400 8.81 10.12 -5.78
CA ALA A 400 10.03 9.84 -6.55
C ALA A 400 9.71 9.50 -8.01
N ALA A 401 8.68 8.70 -8.26
CA ALA A 401 8.22 8.37 -9.60
C ALA A 401 7.71 9.62 -10.35
N LYS A 402 6.89 10.46 -9.70
CA LYS A 402 6.39 11.73 -10.28
C LYS A 402 7.53 12.67 -10.69
N LEU A 403 8.60 12.76 -9.88
CA LEU A 403 9.76 13.60 -10.21
C LEU A 403 10.46 13.18 -11.50
N VAL A 404 10.44 11.89 -11.84
CA VAL A 404 11.16 11.36 -13.01
C VAL A 404 10.26 11.11 -14.21
N GLN A 405 8.96 11.45 -14.12
CA GLN A 405 8.04 11.34 -15.26
C GLN A 405 8.43 12.28 -16.40
N ASN A 406 8.23 11.84 -17.64
CA ASN A 406 8.56 12.60 -18.85
C ASN A 406 10.05 12.99 -18.94
N PRO A 407 10.99 12.02 -18.90
CA PRO A 407 12.40 12.30 -19.16
C PRO A 407 12.56 12.96 -20.55
N PRO A 408 13.64 13.74 -20.77
CA PRO A 408 14.86 13.82 -19.95
C PRO A 408 14.83 14.91 -18.85
N HIS A 409 15.45 14.59 -17.70
CA HIS A 409 15.65 15.51 -16.57
C HIS A 409 17.13 15.76 -16.25
N LYS A 410 17.42 16.84 -15.54
CA LYS A 410 18.76 17.14 -14.96
C LYS A 410 19.13 16.12 -13.88
N SER A 411 20.42 15.92 -13.65
CA SER A 411 20.93 14.96 -12.66
C SER A 411 20.44 15.27 -11.24
N THR A 412 20.18 16.53 -10.91
CA THR A 412 19.63 16.96 -9.61
C THR A 412 18.24 16.40 -9.33
N ILE A 413 17.37 16.34 -10.35
CA ILE A 413 16.02 15.77 -10.22
C ILE A 413 16.09 14.27 -10.00
N TRP A 414 16.94 13.57 -10.77
CA TRP A 414 17.16 12.13 -10.59
C TRP A 414 17.75 11.80 -9.22
N LYS A 415 18.66 12.61 -8.70
CA LYS A 415 19.20 12.46 -7.34
C LYS A 415 18.13 12.66 -6.27
N SER A 416 17.28 13.68 -6.42
CA SER A 416 16.17 13.89 -5.48
C SER A 416 15.20 12.69 -5.47
N ALA A 417 14.90 12.12 -6.64
CA ALA A 417 14.12 10.89 -6.73
C ALA A 417 14.83 9.68 -6.10
N GLN A 418 16.15 9.57 -6.28
CA GLN A 418 16.99 8.54 -5.65
C GLN A 418 16.92 8.63 -4.11
N GLU A 419 17.08 9.83 -3.56
CA GLU A 419 17.02 10.10 -2.11
C GLU A 419 15.66 9.73 -1.52
N LYS A 420 14.56 10.15 -2.16
CA LYS A 420 13.19 9.77 -1.74
C LYS A 420 12.99 8.26 -1.71
N ARG A 421 13.51 7.54 -2.70
CA ARG A 421 13.39 6.07 -2.76
C ARG A 421 14.27 5.38 -1.71
N GLN A 422 15.47 5.91 -1.44
CA GLN A 422 16.31 5.46 -0.32
C GLN A 422 15.63 5.67 1.03
N GLN A 423 14.96 6.81 1.22
CA GLN A 423 14.19 7.08 2.43
C GLN A 423 13.04 6.08 2.60
N ALA A 424 12.29 5.79 1.53
CA ALA A 424 11.24 4.77 1.55
C ALA A 424 11.79 3.39 1.95
N LEU A 425 12.93 2.98 1.37
CA LEU A 425 13.59 1.72 1.72
C LEU A 425 14.02 1.66 3.20
N LYS A 426 14.57 2.77 3.73
CA LYS A 426 14.96 2.86 5.15
C LYS A 426 13.74 2.63 6.05
N ILE A 427 12.63 3.31 5.75
CA ILE A 427 11.42 3.25 6.58
C ILE A 427 10.75 1.87 6.51
N LEU A 428 10.70 1.24 5.34
CA LEU A 428 10.20 -0.14 5.21
C LEU A 428 11.05 -1.13 6.01
N ALA A 429 12.36 -0.93 6.08
CA ALA A 429 13.27 -1.80 6.84
C ALA A 429 13.07 -1.69 8.37
N GLU A 430 12.43 -0.62 8.84
CA GLU A 430 12.10 -0.44 10.26
C GLU A 430 10.73 -1.04 10.67
N ILE A 431 10.00 -1.65 9.74
CA ILE A 431 8.76 -2.38 10.07
C ILE A 431 9.15 -3.67 10.80
N PRO A 432 8.66 -3.89 12.03
CA PRO A 432 9.11 -5.00 12.85
C PRO A 432 8.59 -6.34 12.33
N THR A 433 9.36 -7.41 12.56
CA THR A 433 9.08 -8.75 12.04
C THR A 433 7.82 -9.39 12.58
N ASP A 434 7.34 -8.91 13.74
CA ASP A 434 6.10 -9.39 14.35
C ASP A 434 4.87 -8.66 13.80
N SER A 435 5.03 -7.58 13.02
CA SER A 435 3.91 -6.88 12.39
C SER A 435 3.20 -7.75 11.34
N LEU A 436 1.89 -7.62 11.25
CA LEU A 436 1.08 -8.24 10.20
C LEU A 436 1.47 -7.77 8.80
N LEU A 437 2.01 -6.56 8.70
CA LEU A 437 2.42 -5.91 7.46
C LEU A 437 3.86 -6.23 7.05
N TYR A 438 4.59 -7.03 7.84
CA TYR A 438 5.99 -7.34 7.55
C TYR A 438 6.16 -8.05 6.19
N GLY A 439 5.25 -8.96 5.85
CA GLY A 439 5.27 -9.67 4.56
C GLY A 439 5.18 -8.71 3.37
N ASP A 440 4.24 -7.77 3.42
CA ASP A 440 4.04 -6.75 2.38
C ASP A 440 5.23 -5.79 2.31
N ALA A 441 5.76 -5.37 3.46
CA ALA A 441 6.96 -4.55 3.54
C ALA A 441 8.17 -5.22 2.88
N GLN A 442 8.39 -6.52 3.10
CA GLN A 442 9.48 -7.27 2.45
C GLN A 442 9.28 -7.40 0.93
N LYS A 443 8.04 -7.60 0.47
CA LYS A 443 7.71 -7.61 -0.96
C LYS A 443 8.07 -6.27 -1.61
N LEU A 444 7.64 -5.15 -1.01
CA LEU A 444 7.94 -3.80 -1.50
C LEU A 444 9.44 -3.48 -1.45
N LEU A 445 10.15 -3.86 -0.37
CA LEU A 445 11.60 -3.69 -0.26
C LEU A 445 12.35 -4.31 -1.44
N LYS A 446 11.94 -5.51 -1.88
CA LYS A 446 12.56 -6.18 -3.03
C LYS A 446 12.33 -5.38 -4.33
N GLY A 447 11.09 -4.92 -4.56
CA GLY A 447 10.75 -4.11 -5.74
C GLY A 447 11.52 -2.79 -5.75
N TYR A 448 11.47 -2.03 -4.66
CA TYR A 448 12.08 -0.70 -4.57
C TYR A 448 13.60 -0.72 -4.68
N ARG A 449 14.26 -1.79 -4.23
CA ARG A 449 15.72 -1.98 -4.43
C ARG A 449 16.08 -2.11 -5.92
N SER A 450 15.29 -2.88 -6.67
CA SER A 450 15.50 -3.04 -8.12
C SER A 450 15.37 -1.71 -8.85
N GLU A 451 14.33 -0.94 -8.52
CA GLU A 451 14.07 0.37 -9.12
C GLU A 451 15.12 1.41 -8.72
N LEU A 452 15.62 1.37 -7.47
CA LEU A 452 16.71 2.24 -7.03
C LEU A 452 17.99 2.02 -7.85
N ILE A 453 18.32 0.78 -8.22
CA ILE A 453 19.46 0.48 -9.09
C ILE A 453 19.29 1.19 -10.44
N GLN A 454 18.09 1.16 -11.00
CA GLN A 454 17.79 1.82 -12.27
C GLN A 454 17.88 3.34 -12.17
N ILE A 455 17.32 3.95 -11.12
CA ILE A 455 17.44 5.39 -10.88
C ILE A 455 18.90 5.79 -10.70
N THR A 456 19.67 5.01 -9.96
CA THR A 456 21.11 5.26 -9.74
C THR A 456 21.87 5.24 -11.06
N LYS A 457 21.60 4.26 -11.93
CA LYS A 457 22.15 4.22 -13.28
C LYS A 457 21.79 5.47 -14.09
N TRP A 458 20.54 5.94 -14.01
CA TRP A 458 20.12 7.17 -14.66
C TRP A 458 20.84 8.40 -14.11
N VAL A 459 21.02 8.51 -12.80
CA VAL A 459 21.81 9.59 -12.17
C VAL A 459 23.21 9.63 -12.78
N GLU A 460 23.91 8.50 -12.85
CA GLU A 460 25.26 8.44 -13.42
C GLU A 460 25.30 8.84 -14.90
N ILE A 461 24.35 8.34 -15.69
CA ILE A 461 24.21 8.69 -17.10
C ILE A 461 24.03 10.21 -17.24
N GLN A 462 23.16 10.81 -16.44
CA GLN A 462 22.93 12.26 -16.50
C GLN A 462 24.13 13.06 -16.04
N GLN A 463 24.81 12.66 -14.97
CA GLN A 463 26.02 13.34 -14.53
C GLN A 463 27.13 13.29 -15.60
N ARG A 464 27.30 12.13 -16.24
CA ARG A 464 28.26 11.99 -17.35
C ARG A 464 27.85 12.85 -18.54
N ALA A 465 26.59 12.86 -18.92
CA ALA A 465 26.09 13.68 -20.03
C ALA A 465 26.21 15.19 -19.74
N GLU A 466 25.94 15.64 -18.52
CA GLU A 466 26.16 17.03 -18.07
C GLU A 466 27.65 17.39 -18.11
N SER A 467 28.55 16.49 -17.70
CA SER A 467 29.99 16.70 -17.84
C SER A 467 30.41 16.79 -19.31
N SER A 468 29.83 15.98 -20.20
CA SER A 468 30.04 16.07 -21.64
C SER A 468 29.52 17.38 -22.23
N ALA A 469 28.40 17.90 -21.71
CA ALA A 469 27.87 19.21 -22.12
C ALA A 469 28.87 20.34 -21.83
N SER A 470 29.61 20.25 -20.72
CA SER A 470 30.66 21.22 -20.38
C SER A 470 31.88 21.17 -21.30
N ASN A 471 32.09 20.05 -22.01
CA ASN A 471 33.15 19.89 -23.00
C ASN A 471 32.76 20.39 -24.40
N VAL A 472 31.49 20.73 -24.63
CA VAL A 472 31.03 21.27 -25.91
C VAL A 472 31.68 22.63 -26.17
N SER A 473 32.19 22.85 -27.39
CA SER A 473 32.91 24.08 -27.71
C SER A 473 32.08 25.33 -27.42
N PRO A 474 32.67 26.41 -26.85
CA PRO A 474 31.94 27.63 -26.52
C PRO A 474 31.21 28.27 -27.71
N ASN A 475 31.76 28.10 -28.92
CA ASN A 475 31.14 28.56 -30.16
C ASN A 475 29.80 27.85 -30.42
N VAL A 476 29.75 26.54 -30.24
CA VAL A 476 28.52 25.76 -30.40
C VAL A 476 27.50 26.12 -29.32
N VAL A 477 27.94 26.28 -28.07
CA VAL A 477 27.04 26.74 -26.98
C VAL A 477 26.42 28.10 -27.32
N ASN A 478 27.19 29.05 -27.85
CA ASN A 478 26.67 30.35 -28.29
C ASN A 478 25.69 30.23 -29.46
N GLN A 479 25.95 29.34 -30.43
CA GLN A 479 25.02 29.05 -31.52
C GLN A 479 23.70 28.47 -30.98
N LEU A 480 23.76 27.53 -30.03
CA LEU A 480 22.57 26.95 -29.40
C LEU A 480 21.77 27.99 -28.60
N LYS A 481 22.43 28.92 -27.91
CA LYS A 481 21.76 30.05 -27.23
C LYS A 481 21.05 30.97 -28.23
N GLN A 482 21.70 31.30 -29.35
CA GLN A 482 21.09 32.10 -30.41
C GLN A 482 19.92 31.35 -31.06
N LEU A 483 20.04 30.03 -31.24
CA LEU A 483 18.99 29.19 -31.78
C LEU A 483 17.76 29.18 -30.87
N LYS A 484 17.96 29.00 -29.56
CA LYS A 484 16.90 29.06 -28.55
C LYS A 484 16.19 30.42 -28.54
N ALA A 485 16.93 31.51 -28.69
CA ALA A 485 16.35 32.86 -28.76
C ALA A 485 15.52 33.09 -30.05
N LYS A 486 15.88 32.45 -31.16
CA LYS A 486 15.16 32.56 -32.44
C LYS A 486 13.93 31.65 -32.51
N VAL A 487 13.95 30.53 -31.78
CA VAL A 487 12.94 29.48 -31.86
C VAL A 487 12.39 29.21 -30.44
N PRO A 488 11.32 29.93 -30.02
CA PRO A 488 10.79 29.84 -28.67
C PRO A 488 10.02 28.53 -28.41
N GLU A 489 9.81 27.69 -29.42
CA GLU A 489 9.09 26.43 -29.30
C GLU A 489 10.06 25.21 -29.25
N LYS A 490 9.93 24.36 -28.22
CA LYS A 490 10.80 23.19 -28.00
C LYS A 490 10.79 22.22 -29.19
N THR A 491 9.64 22.05 -29.82
CA THR A 491 9.41 21.15 -30.96
C THR A 491 10.27 21.51 -32.18
N GLN A 492 10.47 22.81 -32.41
CA GLN A 492 11.26 23.34 -33.54
C GLN A 492 12.75 23.45 -33.20
N PHE A 493 13.09 23.64 -31.92
CA PHE A 493 14.47 23.71 -31.45
C PHE A 493 15.19 22.36 -31.54
N LEU A 494 14.54 21.26 -31.09
CA LEU A 494 15.20 19.95 -30.96
C LEU A 494 15.81 19.44 -32.28
N PRO A 495 15.14 19.44 -33.44
CA PRO A 495 15.73 18.96 -34.69
C PRO A 495 16.97 19.77 -35.13
N GLN A 496 16.91 21.09 -34.98
CA GLN A 496 18.00 21.99 -35.35
C GLN A 496 19.20 21.85 -34.41
N CYS A 497 18.93 21.70 -33.11
CA CYS A 497 19.97 21.40 -32.14
C CYS A 497 20.67 20.06 -32.44
N LYS A 498 19.89 19.01 -32.77
CA LYS A 498 20.47 17.70 -33.11
C LYS A 498 21.44 17.80 -34.28
N ALA A 499 21.09 18.53 -35.34
CA ALA A 499 21.96 18.72 -36.50
C ALA A 499 23.29 19.41 -36.15
N ILE A 500 23.27 20.36 -35.22
CA ILE A 500 24.48 21.07 -34.76
C ILE A 500 25.34 20.16 -33.86
N LEU A 501 24.72 19.48 -32.89
CA LEU A 501 25.45 18.67 -31.90
C LEU A 501 25.93 17.32 -32.45
N GLN A 502 25.23 16.74 -33.42
CA GLN A 502 25.61 15.43 -34.00
C GLN A 502 26.99 15.47 -34.69
N LEU A 503 27.44 16.65 -35.13
CA LEU A 503 28.79 16.85 -35.69
C LEU A 503 29.89 16.93 -34.62
N GLN A 504 29.52 17.13 -33.36
CA GLN A 504 30.43 17.35 -32.24
C GLN A 504 30.50 16.13 -31.31
N VAL A 505 29.39 15.41 -31.15
CA VAL A 505 29.33 14.22 -30.28
C VAL A 505 30.03 13.05 -30.98
N SER A 506 31.22 12.69 -30.48
CA SER A 506 31.98 11.54 -30.98
C SER A 506 31.40 10.21 -30.50
N ASN A 507 31.62 9.14 -31.27
CA ASN A 507 31.27 7.77 -30.85
C ASN A 507 31.93 7.40 -29.51
N SER A 508 33.15 7.88 -29.25
CA SER A 508 33.85 7.64 -27.97
C SER A 508 33.17 8.34 -26.80
N GLU A 509 32.62 9.54 -27.00
CA GLU A 509 31.86 10.26 -25.96
C GLU A 509 30.59 9.49 -25.60
N ALA A 510 29.87 9.05 -26.64
CA ALA A 510 28.65 8.25 -26.50
C ALA A 510 28.91 6.91 -25.77
N GLN A 511 29.97 6.19 -26.16
CA GLN A 511 30.42 4.97 -25.48
C GLN A 511 30.78 5.22 -24.01
N ARG A 512 31.45 6.33 -23.70
CA ARG A 512 31.82 6.70 -22.31
C ARG A 512 30.58 6.97 -21.43
N VAL A 513 29.57 7.62 -21.99
CA VAL A 513 28.30 7.87 -21.30
C VAL A 513 27.44 6.59 -21.23
N GLY A 514 27.69 5.60 -22.09
CA GLY A 514 26.91 4.37 -22.18
C GLY A 514 25.57 4.58 -22.89
N LEU A 515 25.48 5.58 -23.76
CA LEU A 515 24.30 5.90 -24.56
C LEU A 515 24.65 5.87 -26.05
N PRO A 516 23.71 5.48 -26.94
CA PRO A 516 23.88 5.69 -28.38
C PRO A 516 24.09 7.17 -28.69
N VAL A 517 24.89 7.50 -29.72
CA VAL A 517 25.16 8.89 -30.13
C VAL A 517 23.88 9.69 -30.33
N VAL A 518 22.87 9.07 -30.97
CA VAL A 518 21.57 9.71 -31.20
C VAL A 518 20.93 10.09 -29.86
N THR A 519 20.82 9.14 -28.92
CA THR A 519 20.21 9.36 -27.60
C THR A 519 20.97 10.40 -26.77
N LEU A 520 22.30 10.36 -26.78
CA LEU A 520 23.13 11.37 -26.10
C LEU A 520 22.91 12.76 -26.71
N THR A 521 22.82 12.86 -28.03
CA THR A 521 22.57 14.13 -28.73
C THR A 521 21.18 14.68 -28.38
N GLU A 522 20.16 13.82 -28.34
CA GLU A 522 18.81 14.20 -27.91
C GLU A 522 18.79 14.73 -26.48
N TYR A 523 19.50 14.05 -25.59
CA TYR A 523 19.63 14.45 -24.20
C TYR A 523 20.32 15.81 -24.06
N LEU A 524 21.47 15.99 -24.71
CA LEU A 524 22.20 17.26 -24.67
C LEU A 524 21.34 18.41 -25.21
N CYS A 525 20.56 18.17 -26.27
CA CYS A 525 19.62 19.17 -26.78
C CYS A 525 18.54 19.54 -25.77
N ALA A 526 17.95 18.57 -25.07
CA ALA A 526 17.00 18.87 -24.01
C ALA A 526 17.66 19.61 -22.84
N TYR A 527 18.88 19.22 -22.46
CA TYR A 527 19.66 19.90 -21.43
C TYR A 527 19.91 21.38 -21.77
N PHE A 528 20.34 21.69 -23.01
CA PHE A 528 20.52 23.08 -23.46
C PHE A 528 19.20 23.84 -23.62
N TRP A 529 18.09 23.15 -23.81
CA TRP A 529 16.77 23.77 -23.80
C TRP A 529 16.35 24.19 -22.38
N ASP A 530 16.61 23.35 -21.39
CA ASP A 530 16.24 23.60 -19.98
C ASP A 530 17.29 24.43 -19.20
N SER A 531 18.42 24.77 -19.83
CA SER A 531 19.47 25.65 -19.30
C SER A 531 19.36 27.04 -19.90
#